data_AF-A0A2L0HBF0-F1
#
_entry.id   AF-A0A2L0HBF0-F1
#
_cell.length_a   1.000
_cell.length_b   1.000
_cell.length_c   1.000
_cell.angle_alpha   90.00
_cell.angle_beta   90.00
_cell.angle_gamma   90.00
#
_symmetry.space_group_name_H-M   'P 1'
#
loop_
_entity.id
_entity.type
_entity.pdbx_description
1 polymer ?
#
loop_
_entity_poly.entity_id
_entity_poly.type
_entity_poly.pdbx_seq_one_letter_code
_entity_poly.pdbx_strand_id
1 'polypeptide(L)'
;MEDNFVEGLTEVTCDVLVIGGGTAGPMAALKAKQRNPELNVVLLEKANVKRSGAISMGMDGLNNAVVPGYATPEQYTKEITIANDGIVDQAPVFKYASRCFEIIEELDRFGIRFQKNANGDFDLKKVHHLGTYVLPMPNGDTVKKALYRQIRRERILISNRFMATRLLTAKDGRIAGAIAVNTRSAEFLVLRAKTVILCMGAAGRLGLPHSGYLFGTYENPTNSGDGYSMAYHAGAALANLECYQINPLIKDYNGPACAYVAGPFGAYTANSEGKRFIESDYWSGQMMQEFYNELQSGKGPVFLKLNHLHPDTVGEIEQILHKVERPSRGRFHQARGTDYREVMIEMHISEIGFCSGHSASGVFVDEFARTTVPGLYAAGDMASVPHNYMLGAFTNGAIAGEHAAGVAGEIDLPEFDSELVSLERQRVLAPTRRDDGIPPNQLEYKTRRLVNDYLQPPKVTAKMQIGQARLAEVREDLERALVARNPHELMRSLEVSSILDCADMAAQASLYRTESRWGLYHNRVDYPDKDDDNWFCHTLLRKVDGRMVSEKRAIEPYIVPIEHEERTAYERLRVSNQA
;
A
#
# COMPACT_ATOMS: atom_id res chain seq x y z
N MET A 1 25.50 27.70 22.67
CA MET A 1 24.15 28.27 22.60
C MET A 1 23.23 27.14 22.97
N GLU A 2 22.64 27.23 24.16
CA GLU A 2 21.74 26.23 24.73
C GLU A 2 20.51 26.08 23.83
N ASP A 3 20.21 24.85 23.41
CA ASP A 3 19.04 24.51 22.60
C ASP A 3 17.77 24.63 23.46
N ASN A 4 17.25 25.86 23.57
CA ASN A 4 15.92 26.11 24.12
C ASN A 4 14.88 25.68 23.08
N PHE A 5 14.16 24.59 23.38
CA PHE A 5 12.97 24.15 22.64
C PHE A 5 11.98 25.32 22.50
N VAL A 6 11.74 25.77 21.26
CA VAL A 6 10.76 26.83 20.98
C VAL A 6 9.36 26.28 21.22
N GLU A 7 8.68 26.76 22.26
CA GLU A 7 7.24 26.58 22.39
C GLU A 7 6.51 27.38 21.32
N GLY A 8 6.05 26.69 20.28
CA GLY A 8 5.14 27.25 19.28
C GLY A 8 4.22 26.17 18.72
N LEU A 9 2.93 26.26 19.01
CA LEU A 9 1.90 25.58 18.24
C LEU A 9 1.57 26.47 17.04
N THR A 10 1.85 26.00 15.83
CA THR A 10 1.32 26.67 14.64
C THR A 10 -0.04 26.04 14.31
N GLU A 11 -1.07 26.85 14.15
CA GLU A 11 -2.38 26.43 13.66
C GLU A 11 -2.58 26.92 12.23
N VAL A 12 -3.06 26.04 11.36
CA VAL A 12 -3.38 26.34 9.96
C VAL A 12 -4.78 25.83 9.65
N THR A 13 -5.61 26.68 9.04
CA THR A 13 -6.93 26.30 8.56
C THR A 13 -6.91 26.11 7.04
N CYS A 14 -7.59 25.07 6.55
CA CYS A 14 -7.76 24.79 5.13
C CYS A 14 -9.14 24.19 4.83
N ASP A 15 -9.57 24.21 3.58
CA ASP A 15 -10.81 23.57 3.17
C ASP A 15 -10.59 22.07 2.93
N VAL A 16 -9.48 21.73 2.28
CA VAL A 16 -9.10 20.33 1.99
C VAL A 16 -7.67 20.08 2.47
N LEU A 17 -7.53 19.15 3.41
CA LEU A 17 -6.23 18.64 3.85
C LEU A 17 -5.94 17.31 3.18
N VAL A 18 -4.82 17.22 2.45
CA VAL A 18 -4.31 15.98 1.87
C VAL A 18 -3.07 15.54 2.64
N ILE A 19 -3.05 14.30 3.14
CA ILE A 19 -1.93 13.77 3.92
C ILE A 19 -1.26 12.64 3.13
N GLY A 20 -0.01 12.85 2.71
CA GLY A 20 0.79 11.89 1.96
C GLY A 20 1.11 12.40 0.56
N GLY A 21 2.39 12.40 0.22
CA GLY A 21 2.98 12.97 -0.99
C GLY A 21 3.32 11.94 -2.05
N GLY A 22 2.66 10.78 -2.06
CA GLY A 22 2.83 9.72 -3.08
C GLY A 22 2.29 10.13 -4.46
N THR A 23 1.62 9.23 -5.18
CA THR A 23 0.90 9.58 -6.43
C THR A 23 -0.50 10.09 -6.13
N ALA A 24 -1.22 9.40 -5.25
CA ALA A 24 -2.59 9.75 -4.85
C ALA A 24 -2.71 11.15 -4.29
N GLY A 25 -1.84 11.55 -3.35
CA GLY A 25 -1.97 12.84 -2.67
C GLY A 25 -1.81 14.06 -3.57
N PRO A 26 -0.71 14.21 -4.33
CA PRO A 26 -0.59 15.30 -5.28
C PRO A 26 -1.69 15.31 -6.34
N MET A 27 -2.18 14.14 -6.77
CA MET A 27 -3.31 14.07 -7.71
C MET A 27 -4.61 14.53 -7.04
N ALA A 28 -4.89 14.11 -5.81
CA ALA A 28 -6.03 14.56 -5.03
C ALA A 28 -6.00 16.08 -4.79
N ALA A 29 -4.85 16.62 -4.39
CA ALA A 29 -4.69 18.05 -4.17
C ALA A 29 -4.87 18.84 -5.48
N LEU A 30 -4.29 18.35 -6.58
CA LEU A 30 -4.45 18.95 -7.91
C LEU A 30 -5.93 19.00 -8.32
N LYS A 31 -6.63 17.89 -8.15
CA LYS A 31 -8.02 17.73 -8.57
C LYS A 31 -8.99 18.50 -7.70
N ALA A 32 -8.73 18.57 -6.39
CA ALA A 32 -9.46 19.45 -5.49
C ALA A 32 -9.33 20.93 -5.91
N LYS A 33 -8.11 21.38 -6.23
CA LYS A 33 -7.84 22.76 -6.65
C LYS A 33 -8.43 23.08 -8.02
N GLN A 34 -8.40 22.14 -8.97
CA GLN A 34 -9.04 22.27 -10.28
C GLN A 34 -10.56 22.31 -10.18
N ARG A 35 -11.15 21.53 -9.26
CA ARG A 35 -12.59 21.50 -9.03
C ARG A 35 -13.11 22.84 -8.49
N ASN A 36 -12.37 23.45 -7.57
CA ASN A 36 -12.68 24.78 -7.06
C ASN A 36 -11.37 25.56 -6.76
N PRO A 37 -10.98 26.49 -7.64
CA PRO A 37 -9.76 27.30 -7.49
C PRO A 37 -9.71 28.17 -6.23
N GLU A 38 -10.85 28.47 -5.60
CA GLU A 38 -10.92 29.31 -4.40
C GLU A 38 -10.59 28.54 -3.12
N LEU A 39 -10.64 27.21 -3.15
CA LEU A 39 -10.37 26.40 -1.96
C LEU A 39 -8.91 26.52 -1.52
N ASN A 40 -8.72 26.65 -0.21
CA ASN A 40 -7.42 26.50 0.41
C ASN A 40 -7.10 25.00 0.58
N VAL A 41 -6.17 24.50 -0.24
CA VAL A 41 -5.75 23.09 -0.26
C VAL A 41 -4.34 22.97 0.30
N VAL A 42 -4.17 22.15 1.33
CA VAL A 42 -2.87 21.87 1.96
C VAL A 42 -2.48 20.41 1.72
N LEU A 43 -1.28 20.19 1.18
CA LEU A 43 -0.65 18.88 1.04
C LEU A 43 0.46 18.71 2.08
N LEU A 44 0.23 17.83 3.05
CA LEU A 44 1.16 17.48 4.13
C LEU A 44 1.95 16.22 3.76
N GLU A 45 3.27 16.22 3.96
CA GLU A 45 4.13 15.07 3.66
C GLU A 45 5.27 14.94 4.68
N LYS A 46 5.49 13.73 5.21
CA LYS A 46 6.53 13.48 6.21
C LYS A 46 7.95 13.47 5.66
N ALA A 47 8.13 13.14 4.38
CA ALA A 47 9.38 13.24 3.65
C ALA A 47 9.39 14.48 2.74
N ASN A 48 9.36 14.28 1.43
CA ASN A 48 9.35 15.38 0.46
C ASN A 48 8.52 15.00 -0.78
N VAL A 49 7.47 15.76 -1.08
CA VAL A 49 6.50 15.46 -2.16
C VAL A 49 7.16 15.20 -3.51
N LYS A 50 8.32 15.81 -3.80
CA LYS A 50 9.05 15.61 -5.07
C LYS A 50 9.58 14.18 -5.23
N ARG A 51 9.80 13.45 -4.13
CA ARG A 51 10.48 12.14 -4.07
C ARG A 51 9.92 11.21 -2.98
N SER A 52 8.69 11.40 -2.51
CA SER A 52 8.04 10.54 -1.51
C SER A 52 7.07 9.53 -2.14
N GLY A 53 6.62 8.56 -1.34
CA GLY A 53 5.71 7.48 -1.73
C GLY A 53 6.41 6.29 -2.41
N ALA A 54 5.65 5.23 -2.67
CA ALA A 54 6.14 3.97 -3.25
C ALA A 54 7.02 4.19 -4.50
N ILE A 55 6.63 5.13 -5.35
CA ILE A 55 7.27 5.39 -6.65
C ILE A 55 8.19 6.62 -6.66
N SER A 56 8.89 6.85 -5.55
CA SER A 56 9.84 7.96 -5.37
C SER A 56 10.86 8.12 -6.52
N MET A 57 11.23 7.02 -7.16
CA MET A 57 12.19 6.96 -8.27
C MET A 57 11.53 6.88 -9.66
N GLY A 58 10.24 6.56 -9.74
CA GLY A 58 9.54 6.25 -10.98
C GLY A 58 8.83 4.91 -10.90
N MET A 59 8.35 4.45 -12.06
CA MET A 59 7.78 3.12 -12.31
C MET A 59 7.87 2.84 -13.81
N ASP A 60 8.04 1.58 -14.19
CA ASP A 60 8.23 1.16 -15.58
C ASP A 60 6.96 0.99 -16.40
N GLY A 61 5.79 0.91 -15.76
CA GLY A 61 4.51 0.79 -16.44
C GLY A 61 3.29 0.94 -15.54
N LEU A 62 2.12 0.96 -16.16
CA LEU A 62 0.82 0.90 -15.47
C LEU A 62 0.28 -0.52 -15.61
N ASN A 63 0.12 -1.23 -14.49
CA ASN A 63 -0.18 -2.67 -14.53
C ASN A 63 -1.62 -2.98 -14.99
N ASN A 64 -2.55 -2.07 -14.71
CA ASN A 64 -3.99 -2.27 -14.78
C ASN A 64 -4.69 -1.19 -15.62
N ALA A 65 -4.08 -0.78 -16.73
CA ALA A 65 -4.63 0.24 -17.61
C ALA A 65 -5.82 -0.31 -18.42
N VAL A 66 -7.03 0.16 -18.12
CA VAL A 66 -8.21 -0.06 -18.98
C VAL A 66 -8.18 0.98 -20.10
N VAL A 67 -7.86 0.51 -21.31
CA VAL A 67 -7.74 1.34 -22.51
C VAL A 67 -8.82 0.91 -23.52
N PRO A 68 -9.65 1.83 -24.02
CA PRO A 68 -10.66 1.53 -25.04
C PRO A 68 -10.06 0.79 -26.24
N GLY A 69 -10.73 -0.27 -26.70
CA GLY A 69 -10.26 -1.15 -27.77
C GLY A 69 -9.42 -2.34 -27.29
N TYR A 70 -8.89 -2.30 -26.06
CA TYR A 70 -8.10 -3.40 -25.47
C TYR A 70 -8.83 -4.10 -24.33
N ALA A 71 -9.52 -3.32 -23.48
CA ALA A 71 -10.34 -3.85 -22.40
C ALA A 71 -11.47 -2.88 -22.03
N THR A 72 -12.51 -3.40 -21.37
CA THR A 72 -13.62 -2.60 -20.84
C THR A 72 -13.60 -2.52 -19.31
N PRO A 73 -14.24 -1.50 -18.70
CA PRO A 73 -14.42 -1.41 -17.25
C PRO A 73 -15.08 -2.67 -16.64
N GLU A 74 -16.02 -3.27 -17.35
CA GLU A 74 -16.71 -4.50 -16.94
C GLU A 74 -15.75 -5.69 -16.90
N GLN A 75 -14.94 -5.88 -17.95
CA GLN A 75 -13.94 -6.95 -18.02
C GLN A 75 -12.92 -6.83 -16.87
N TYR A 76 -12.45 -5.62 -16.60
CA TYR A 76 -11.53 -5.37 -15.49
C TYR A 76 -12.17 -5.67 -14.14
N THR A 77 -13.38 -5.14 -13.90
CA THR A 77 -14.11 -5.34 -12.63
C THR A 77 -14.37 -6.81 -12.37
N LYS A 78 -14.71 -7.57 -13.43
CA LYS A 78 -14.88 -9.02 -13.38
C LYS A 78 -13.59 -9.75 -13.01
N GLU A 79 -12.47 -9.44 -13.69
CA GLU A 79 -11.15 -10.04 -13.39
C GLU A 79 -10.75 -9.80 -11.93
N ILE A 80 -10.87 -8.56 -11.43
CA ILE A 80 -10.50 -8.23 -10.04
C ILE A 80 -11.43 -8.93 -9.04
N THR A 81 -12.73 -9.03 -9.35
CA THR A 81 -13.68 -9.77 -8.48
C THR A 81 -13.29 -11.23 -8.36
N ILE A 82 -12.94 -11.88 -9.48
CA ILE A 82 -12.53 -13.28 -9.53
C ILE A 82 -11.17 -13.47 -8.82
N ALA A 83 -10.20 -12.56 -9.02
CA ALA A 83 -8.90 -12.58 -8.37
C ALA A 83 -8.95 -12.47 -6.83
N ASN A 84 -10.06 -11.99 -6.29
CA ASN A 84 -10.29 -11.79 -4.86
C ASN A 84 -11.36 -12.75 -4.32
N ASP A 85 -11.55 -13.90 -4.96
CA ASP A 85 -12.49 -14.96 -4.54
C ASP A 85 -13.93 -14.45 -4.33
N GLY A 86 -14.34 -13.43 -5.10
CA GLY A 86 -15.64 -12.77 -5.02
C GLY A 86 -15.79 -11.71 -3.93
N ILE A 87 -14.86 -11.59 -2.98
CA ILE A 87 -15.03 -10.64 -1.86
C ILE A 87 -14.50 -9.26 -2.25
N VAL A 88 -15.30 -8.51 -3.00
CA VAL A 88 -14.99 -7.17 -3.52
C VAL A 88 -16.22 -6.28 -3.48
N ASP A 89 -16.04 -5.01 -3.07
CA ASP A 89 -17.01 -3.96 -3.39
C ASP A 89 -16.75 -3.49 -4.82
N GLN A 90 -17.64 -3.87 -5.74
CA GLN A 90 -17.44 -3.58 -7.16
C GLN A 90 -17.61 -2.10 -7.50
N ALA A 91 -18.32 -1.30 -6.70
CA ALA A 91 -18.57 0.11 -7.01
C ALA A 91 -17.27 0.93 -7.13
N PRO A 92 -16.35 0.94 -6.15
CA PRO A 92 -15.07 1.64 -6.28
C PRO A 92 -14.16 1.04 -7.36
N VAL A 93 -14.17 -0.29 -7.56
CA VAL A 93 -13.37 -0.94 -8.61
C VAL A 93 -13.84 -0.53 -10.01
N PHE A 94 -15.16 -0.55 -10.23
CA PHE A 94 -15.78 -0.14 -11.49
C PHE A 94 -15.57 1.35 -11.76
N LYS A 95 -15.68 2.20 -10.71
CA LYS A 95 -15.40 3.63 -10.83
C LYS A 95 -13.96 3.90 -11.25
N TYR A 96 -13.01 3.19 -10.65
CA TYR A 96 -11.61 3.22 -11.08
C TYR A 96 -11.48 2.84 -12.56
N ALA A 97 -12.01 1.68 -12.94
CA ALA A 97 -11.87 1.13 -14.29
C ALA A 97 -12.49 2.05 -15.36
N SER A 98 -13.59 2.72 -15.01
CA SER A 98 -14.29 3.67 -15.88
C SER A 98 -13.55 5.00 -16.05
N ARG A 99 -12.69 5.39 -15.09
CA ARG A 99 -12.03 6.70 -15.07
C ARG A 99 -10.54 6.65 -15.39
N CYS A 100 -9.90 5.50 -15.28
CA CYS A 100 -8.45 5.43 -15.36
C CYS A 100 -7.90 5.85 -16.73
N PHE A 101 -8.67 5.72 -17.81
CA PHE A 101 -8.25 6.18 -19.14
C PHE A 101 -8.11 7.71 -19.23
N GLU A 102 -9.05 8.47 -18.67
CA GLU A 102 -8.97 9.94 -18.62
C GLU A 102 -7.70 10.42 -17.88
N ILE A 103 -7.32 9.66 -16.84
CA ILE A 103 -6.10 9.90 -16.07
C ILE A 103 -4.85 9.59 -16.90
N ILE A 104 -4.85 8.52 -17.70
CA ILE A 104 -3.74 8.22 -18.62
C ILE A 104 -3.55 9.38 -19.61
N GLU A 105 -4.63 9.87 -20.21
CA GLU A 105 -4.57 11.02 -21.14
C GLU A 105 -4.05 12.29 -20.45
N GLU A 106 -4.44 12.51 -19.20
CA GLU A 106 -3.92 13.63 -18.42
C GLU A 106 -2.43 13.50 -18.09
N LEU A 107 -1.98 12.30 -17.74
CA LEU A 107 -0.56 12.03 -17.51
C LEU A 107 0.26 12.24 -18.80
N ASP A 108 -0.27 11.87 -19.98
CA ASP A 108 0.38 12.18 -21.26
C ASP A 108 0.52 13.70 -21.48
N ARG A 109 -0.53 14.47 -21.17
CA ARG A 109 -0.47 15.94 -21.19
C ARG A 109 0.54 16.52 -20.18
N PHE A 110 0.83 15.83 -19.08
CA PHE A 110 1.88 16.24 -18.13
C PHE A 110 3.30 15.94 -18.64
N GLY A 111 3.42 15.25 -19.78
CA GLY A 111 4.68 14.87 -20.43
C GLY A 111 5.14 13.45 -20.09
N ILE A 112 4.26 12.62 -19.53
CA ILE A 112 4.55 11.19 -19.32
C ILE A 112 4.33 10.47 -20.64
N ARG A 113 5.28 9.61 -21.03
CA ARG A 113 5.24 8.89 -22.29
C ARG A 113 4.86 7.45 -22.03
N PHE A 114 3.92 6.97 -22.82
CA PHE A 114 3.49 5.57 -22.83
C PHE A 114 3.96 4.91 -24.13
N GLN A 115 4.27 3.61 -24.05
CA GLN A 115 4.74 2.86 -25.21
C GLN A 115 3.63 2.78 -26.28
N LYS A 116 4.04 2.98 -27.53
CA LYS A 116 3.17 2.93 -28.70
C LYS A 116 3.77 2.03 -29.77
N ASN A 117 2.90 1.37 -30.53
CA ASN A 117 3.28 0.56 -31.69
C ASN A 117 3.65 1.45 -32.90
N ALA A 118 4.05 0.83 -34.00
CA ALA A 118 4.42 1.55 -35.23
C ALA A 118 3.27 2.39 -35.84
N ASN A 119 2.02 2.07 -35.50
CA ASN A 119 0.83 2.78 -35.97
C ASN A 119 0.46 3.97 -35.06
N GLY A 120 1.12 4.12 -33.90
CA GLY A 120 0.87 5.19 -32.94
C GLY A 120 -0.18 4.85 -31.86
N ASP A 121 -0.71 3.63 -31.86
CA ASP A 121 -1.61 3.11 -30.82
C ASP A 121 -0.82 2.63 -29.61
N PHE A 122 -1.46 2.54 -28.44
CA PHE A 122 -0.82 2.04 -27.22
C PHE A 122 -0.40 0.57 -27.37
N ASP A 123 0.80 0.23 -26.91
CA ASP A 123 1.34 -1.14 -26.96
C ASP A 123 1.23 -1.82 -25.60
N LEU A 124 0.05 -2.37 -25.29
CA LEU A 124 -0.21 -3.04 -24.01
C LEU A 124 0.32 -4.49 -24.00
N LYS A 125 0.80 -4.95 -22.84
CA LYS A 125 1.30 -6.31 -22.60
C LYS A 125 0.30 -7.12 -21.76
N LYS A 126 0.24 -8.43 -22.01
CA LYS A 126 -0.64 -9.37 -21.30
C LYS A 126 0.11 -10.09 -20.18
N VAL A 127 -0.37 -9.94 -18.96
CA VAL A 127 0.11 -10.64 -17.74
C VAL A 127 -1.05 -11.26 -16.96
N HIS A 128 -2.24 -10.67 -17.04
CA HIS A 128 -3.49 -11.13 -16.42
C HIS A 128 -4.11 -12.31 -17.18
N HIS A 129 -5.03 -13.03 -16.54
CA HIS A 129 -5.69 -14.19 -17.16
C HIS A 129 -6.65 -13.70 -18.27
N LEU A 130 -7.46 -12.71 -17.94
CA LEU A 130 -8.34 -12.00 -18.87
C LEU A 130 -7.74 -10.63 -19.22
N GLY A 131 -7.87 -10.20 -20.48
CA GLY A 131 -7.47 -8.86 -20.92
C GLY A 131 -5.96 -8.60 -21.07
N THR A 132 -5.64 -7.42 -21.59
CA THR A 132 -4.28 -6.92 -21.81
C THR A 132 -4.19 -5.53 -21.18
N TYR A 133 -3.57 -5.40 -20.01
CA TYR A 133 -3.68 -4.20 -19.18
C TYR A 133 -2.35 -3.49 -18.88
N VAL A 134 -1.20 -4.14 -19.13
CA VAL A 134 0.09 -3.55 -18.75
C VAL A 134 0.50 -2.54 -19.81
N LEU A 135 0.56 -1.26 -19.46
CA LEU A 135 0.97 -0.17 -20.35
C LEU A 135 2.36 0.35 -19.95
N PRO A 136 3.43 0.01 -20.69
CA PRO A 136 4.78 0.44 -20.37
C PRO A 136 4.97 1.96 -20.49
N MET A 137 5.88 2.50 -19.68
CA MET A 137 6.10 3.93 -19.50
C MET A 137 7.60 4.27 -19.64
N PRO A 138 8.11 4.46 -20.87
CA PRO A 138 9.54 4.59 -21.13
C PRO A 138 10.27 5.71 -20.37
N ASN A 139 9.58 6.79 -19.98
CA ASN A 139 10.14 7.89 -19.17
C ASN A 139 9.55 7.96 -17.76
N GLY A 140 9.16 6.81 -17.21
CA GLY A 140 8.44 6.71 -15.95
C GLY A 140 9.19 7.24 -14.72
N ASP A 141 10.52 7.38 -14.79
CA ASP A 141 11.35 8.05 -13.79
C ASP A 141 11.01 9.55 -13.61
N THR A 142 10.29 10.13 -14.57
CA THR A 142 9.90 11.55 -14.56
C THR A 142 8.55 11.82 -13.88
N VAL A 143 7.74 10.79 -13.61
CA VAL A 143 6.34 10.91 -13.13
C VAL A 143 6.21 11.83 -11.92
N LYS A 144 6.98 11.59 -10.86
CA LYS A 144 6.93 12.41 -9.64
C LYS A 144 7.33 13.87 -9.89
N LYS A 145 8.30 14.12 -10.78
CA LYS A 145 8.70 15.49 -11.14
C LYS A 145 7.63 16.19 -11.97
N ALA A 146 6.99 15.49 -12.89
CA ALA A 146 5.90 16.03 -13.70
C ALA A 146 4.71 16.42 -12.83
N LEU A 147 4.28 15.52 -11.94
CA LEU A 147 3.20 15.78 -10.99
C LEU A 147 3.52 16.93 -10.03
N TYR A 148 4.76 16.99 -9.52
CA TYR A 148 5.23 18.10 -8.69
C TYR A 148 5.16 19.45 -9.42
N ARG A 149 5.48 19.50 -10.73
CA ARG A 149 5.34 20.73 -11.52
C ARG A 149 3.88 21.19 -11.61
N GLN A 150 2.92 20.26 -11.76
CA GLN A 150 1.51 20.61 -11.85
C GLN A 150 0.99 21.21 -10.54
N ILE A 151 1.24 20.57 -9.39
CA ILE A 151 0.79 21.11 -8.10
C ILE A 151 1.43 22.47 -7.77
N ARG A 152 2.67 22.73 -8.24
CA ARG A 152 3.32 24.03 -8.10
C ARG A 152 2.70 25.09 -9.01
N ARG A 153 2.27 24.71 -10.21
CA ARG A 153 1.57 25.59 -11.16
C ARG A 153 0.24 26.07 -10.58
N GLU A 154 -0.50 25.17 -9.93
CA GLU A 154 -1.76 25.47 -9.23
C GLU A 154 -1.58 26.13 -7.85
N ARG A 155 -0.35 26.45 -7.46
CA ARG A 155 0.00 27.14 -6.20
C ARG A 155 -0.56 26.44 -4.95
N ILE A 156 -0.63 25.11 -4.97
CA ILE A 156 -1.04 24.31 -3.81
C ILE A 156 -0.02 24.48 -2.68
N LEU A 157 -0.51 24.66 -1.45
CA LEU A 157 0.34 24.76 -0.26
C LEU A 157 0.91 23.38 0.07
N ILE A 158 2.23 23.28 0.18
CA ILE A 158 2.93 22.03 0.46
C ILE A 158 3.74 22.19 1.73
N SER A 159 3.47 21.34 2.72
CA SER A 159 4.24 21.25 3.95
C SER A 159 4.99 19.93 4.00
N ASN A 160 6.29 19.98 3.72
CA ASN A 160 7.18 18.82 3.77
C ASN A 160 7.76 18.68 5.18
N ARG A 161 8.23 17.46 5.51
CA ARG A 161 8.87 17.13 6.78
C ARG A 161 7.94 17.17 7.98
N PHE A 162 6.64 16.97 7.80
CA PHE A 162 5.67 16.83 8.89
C PHE A 162 5.01 15.45 8.86
N MET A 163 5.17 14.70 9.94
CA MET A 163 4.47 13.44 10.15
C MET A 163 3.16 13.72 10.85
N ALA A 164 2.03 13.40 10.20
CA ALA A 164 0.73 13.39 10.87
C ALA A 164 0.72 12.29 11.95
N THR A 165 0.23 12.62 13.14
CA THR A 165 0.26 11.72 14.30
C THR A 165 -1.12 11.29 14.76
N ARG A 166 -2.14 12.13 14.55
CA ARG A 166 -3.54 11.85 14.87
C ARG A 166 -4.49 12.68 14.01
N LEU A 167 -5.65 12.11 13.70
CA LEU A 167 -6.77 12.86 13.15
C LEU A 167 -7.58 13.52 14.27
N LEU A 168 -8.11 14.70 14.01
CA LEU A 168 -9.04 15.40 14.88
C LEU A 168 -10.46 15.09 14.45
N THR A 169 -11.33 14.79 15.41
CA THR A 169 -12.76 14.52 15.18
C THR A 169 -13.61 15.47 16.01
N ALA A 170 -14.73 15.90 15.43
CA ALA A 170 -15.73 16.69 16.12
C ALA A 170 -16.60 15.81 17.04
N LYS A 171 -17.43 16.44 17.89
CA LYS A 171 -18.32 15.73 18.82
C LYS A 171 -19.33 14.80 18.15
N ASP A 172 -19.72 15.11 16.92
CA ASP A 172 -20.65 14.28 16.12
C ASP A 172 -19.93 13.20 15.29
N GLY A 173 -18.61 13.04 15.49
CA GLY A 173 -17.81 12.01 14.85
C GLY A 173 -17.27 12.38 13.46
N ARG A 174 -17.63 13.54 12.89
CA ARG A 174 -17.03 13.98 11.61
C ARG A 174 -15.57 14.39 11.79
N ILE A 175 -14.82 14.34 10.70
CA ILE A 175 -13.44 14.82 10.70
C ILE A 175 -13.37 16.33 10.95
N ALA A 176 -12.32 16.79 11.63
CA ALA A 176 -12.06 18.21 11.89
C ALA A 176 -10.63 18.65 11.52
N GLY A 177 -9.76 17.72 11.13
CA GLY A 177 -8.37 18.02 10.79
C GLY A 177 -7.37 16.96 11.22
N ALA A 178 -6.13 17.38 11.46
CA ALA A 178 -5.05 16.52 11.93
C ALA A 178 -4.03 17.28 12.78
N ILE A 179 -3.28 16.54 13.60
CA ILE A 179 -2.10 17.00 14.31
C ILE A 179 -0.88 16.39 13.63
N ALA A 180 0.16 17.20 13.44
CA ALA A 180 1.42 16.76 12.87
C ALA A 180 2.61 17.29 13.66
N VAL A 181 3.74 16.59 13.54
CA VAL A 181 5.02 16.97 14.13
C VAL A 181 6.09 17.06 13.07
N ASN A 182 6.92 18.09 13.15
CA ASN A 182 8.04 18.26 12.24
C ASN A 182 9.13 17.21 12.53
N THR A 183 9.49 16.44 11.50
CA THR A 183 10.46 15.34 11.55
C THR A 183 11.91 15.79 11.79
N ARG A 184 12.18 17.10 11.80
CA ARG A 184 13.51 17.69 12.02
C ARG A 184 13.59 18.61 13.23
N SER A 185 12.53 19.34 13.54
CA SER A 185 12.49 20.30 14.66
C SER A 185 11.63 19.84 15.84
N ALA A 186 10.81 18.79 15.69
CA ALA A 186 9.78 18.38 16.65
C ALA A 186 8.69 19.44 16.93
N GLU A 187 8.59 20.48 16.10
CA GLU A 187 7.53 21.49 16.18
C GLU A 187 6.17 20.90 15.82
N PHE A 188 5.14 21.29 16.56
CA PHE A 188 3.77 20.83 16.34
C PHE A 188 3.02 21.76 15.38
N LEU A 189 2.21 21.14 14.52
CA LEU A 189 1.33 21.80 13.58
C LEU A 189 -0.07 21.21 13.73
N VAL A 190 -1.05 22.06 14.04
CA VAL A 190 -2.47 21.70 14.02
C VAL A 190 -3.06 22.18 12.71
N LEU A 191 -3.63 21.25 11.95
CA LEU A 191 -4.30 21.55 10.69
C LEU A 191 -5.79 21.35 10.86
N ARG A 192 -6.56 22.44 10.83
CA ARG A 192 -8.04 22.40 10.82
C ARG A 192 -8.52 22.28 9.39
N ALA A 193 -9.41 21.33 9.13
CA ALA A 193 -9.87 21.06 7.78
C ALA A 193 -11.35 20.68 7.75
N LYS A 194 -12.06 21.13 6.71
CA LYS A 194 -13.44 20.69 6.45
C LYS A 194 -13.48 19.24 5.96
N THR A 195 -12.53 18.87 5.11
CA THR A 195 -12.34 17.49 4.63
C THR A 195 -10.88 17.08 4.71
N VAL A 196 -10.63 15.79 4.94
CA VAL A 196 -9.27 15.22 5.00
C VAL A 196 -9.16 14.01 4.08
N ILE A 197 -8.09 13.92 3.31
CA ILE A 197 -7.81 12.80 2.41
C ILE A 197 -6.51 12.12 2.83
N LEU A 198 -6.61 10.85 3.26
CA LEU A 198 -5.47 10.01 3.59
C LEU A 198 -4.89 9.36 2.32
N CYS A 199 -3.65 9.72 1.99
CA CYS A 199 -2.91 9.26 0.81
C CYS A 199 -1.53 8.72 1.21
N MET A 200 -1.46 8.02 2.35
CA MET A 200 -0.21 7.70 3.07
C MET A 200 0.42 6.36 2.68
N GLY A 201 -0.10 5.69 1.64
CA GLY A 201 0.45 4.45 1.10
C GLY A 201 0.27 3.23 2.01
N ALA A 202 0.94 2.14 1.65
CA ALA A 202 0.87 0.85 2.34
C ALA A 202 1.38 0.88 3.80
N ALA A 203 1.04 -0.16 4.56
CA ALA A 203 1.76 -0.57 5.77
C ALA A 203 2.86 -1.59 5.40
N GLY A 204 3.82 -1.14 4.61
CA GLY A 204 4.85 -1.99 4.00
C GLY A 204 5.99 -2.42 4.95
N ARG A 205 6.23 -1.64 6.02
CA ARG A 205 7.19 -1.99 7.08
C ARG A 205 6.57 -2.78 8.22
N LEU A 206 5.53 -3.56 7.94
CA LEU A 206 4.88 -4.41 8.93
C LEU A 206 5.74 -5.63 9.26
N GLY A 207 6.10 -6.45 8.26
CA GLY A 207 7.08 -7.53 8.44
C GLY A 207 8.53 -7.04 8.28
N LEU A 208 9.49 -7.90 8.66
CA LEU A 208 10.92 -7.66 8.48
C LEU A 208 11.44 -8.36 7.21
N PRO A 209 12.21 -7.70 6.33
CA PRO A 209 12.75 -8.35 5.13
C PRO A 209 13.82 -9.38 5.49
N HIS A 210 13.93 -10.43 4.68
CA HIS A 210 14.88 -11.53 4.94
C HIS A 210 16.36 -11.12 4.80
N SER A 211 16.64 -9.99 4.15
CA SER A 211 17.99 -9.41 4.06
C SER A 211 18.51 -8.86 5.40
N GLY A 212 17.66 -8.78 6.44
CA GLY A 212 18.03 -8.28 7.76
C GLY A 212 18.14 -6.76 7.87
N TYR A 213 18.00 -6.03 6.76
CA TYR A 213 18.00 -4.56 6.78
C TYR A 213 16.63 -4.02 7.20
N LEU A 214 16.58 -3.29 8.32
CA LEU A 214 15.32 -2.73 8.85
C LEU A 214 14.54 -1.92 7.79
N PHE A 215 15.23 -1.13 6.96
CA PHE A 215 14.60 -0.32 5.91
C PHE A 215 14.69 -0.94 4.51
N GLY A 216 15.04 -2.23 4.42
CA GLY A 216 15.24 -2.97 3.19
C GLY A 216 13.96 -3.54 2.56
N THR A 217 12.83 -2.88 2.69
CA THR A 217 11.52 -3.42 2.28
C THR A 217 11.26 -3.30 0.77
N TYR A 218 10.34 -4.13 0.28
CA TYR A 218 9.72 -3.99 -1.04
C TYR A 218 9.08 -2.61 -1.20
N GLU A 219 8.27 -2.23 -0.23
CA GLU A 219 7.63 -0.93 -0.15
C GLU A 219 8.63 0.17 0.21
N ASN A 220 8.22 1.44 0.01
CA ASN A 220 9.07 2.57 0.41
C ASN A 220 9.35 2.52 1.92
N PRO A 221 10.60 2.78 2.37
CA PRO A 221 10.95 2.87 3.79
C PRO A 221 10.12 3.85 4.62
N THR A 222 9.37 4.77 4.01
CA THR A 222 8.43 5.65 4.70
C THR A 222 7.05 5.03 4.94
N ASN A 223 6.73 3.87 4.38
CA ASN A 223 5.41 3.22 4.49
C ASN A 223 5.31 2.41 5.81
N SER A 224 5.10 3.10 6.94
CA SER A 224 5.01 2.52 8.30
C SER A 224 3.59 2.19 8.78
N GLY A 225 2.58 2.34 7.93
CA GLY A 225 1.18 2.11 8.33
C GLY A 225 0.57 3.22 9.16
N ASP A 226 1.18 4.42 9.17
CA ASP A 226 0.71 5.60 9.89
C ASP A 226 -0.71 6.03 9.45
N GLY A 227 -1.02 5.94 8.15
CA GLY A 227 -2.38 6.18 7.65
C GLY A 227 -3.42 5.17 8.17
N TYR A 228 -3.04 3.89 8.26
CA TYR A 228 -3.90 2.81 8.77
C TYR A 228 -4.16 2.99 10.27
N SER A 229 -3.11 3.26 11.07
CA SER A 229 -3.25 3.57 12.50
C SER A 229 -4.13 4.80 12.71
N MET A 230 -3.91 5.89 11.97
CA MET A 230 -4.76 7.09 12.11
C MET A 230 -6.22 6.83 11.75
N ALA A 231 -6.50 6.10 10.66
CA ALA A 231 -7.86 5.74 10.27
C ALA A 231 -8.54 4.89 11.36
N TYR A 232 -7.86 3.87 11.87
CA TYR A 232 -8.33 3.04 12.97
C TYR A 232 -8.65 3.88 14.22
N HIS A 233 -7.74 4.76 14.62
CA HIS A 233 -7.92 5.61 15.79
C HIS A 233 -9.02 6.66 15.65
N ALA A 234 -9.36 7.06 14.41
CA ALA A 234 -10.50 7.93 14.12
C ALA A 234 -11.84 7.17 14.09
N GLY A 235 -11.83 5.84 14.21
CA GLY A 235 -13.03 5.00 14.13
C GLY A 235 -13.44 4.63 12.71
N ALA A 236 -12.59 4.88 11.70
CA ALA A 236 -12.85 4.42 10.34
C ALA A 236 -12.77 2.88 10.26
N ALA A 237 -13.64 2.28 9.45
CA ALA A 237 -13.58 0.86 9.17
C ALA A 237 -12.42 0.53 8.22
N LEU A 238 -11.71 -0.55 8.53
CA LEU A 238 -10.68 -1.15 7.68
C LEU A 238 -11.17 -2.51 7.20
N ALA A 239 -11.13 -2.74 5.89
CA ALA A 239 -11.61 -3.94 5.26
C ALA A 239 -10.51 -4.98 5.07
N ASN A 240 -10.86 -6.24 5.32
CA ASN A 240 -10.12 -7.44 4.93
C ASN A 240 -8.62 -7.39 5.28
N LEU A 241 -8.27 -6.85 6.46
CA LEU A 241 -6.87 -6.72 6.89
C LEU A 241 -6.15 -8.07 7.03
N GLU A 242 -6.90 -9.16 7.12
CA GLU A 242 -6.39 -10.51 7.09
C GLU A 242 -5.94 -10.99 5.70
N CYS A 243 -6.22 -10.26 4.63
CA CYS A 243 -5.75 -10.53 3.27
C CYS A 243 -4.42 -9.79 3.00
N TYR A 244 -3.33 -10.35 3.52
CA TYR A 244 -2.02 -9.68 3.49
C TYR A 244 -1.44 -9.55 2.07
N GLN A 245 -0.74 -8.46 1.80
CA GLN A 245 0.23 -8.42 0.70
C GLN A 245 1.44 -9.27 1.10
N ILE A 246 1.93 -10.11 0.18
CA ILE A 246 3.16 -10.88 0.34
C ILE A 246 3.99 -10.76 -0.93
N ASN A 247 5.24 -10.34 -0.79
CA ASN A 247 6.07 -9.92 -1.93
C ASN A 247 7.09 -11.00 -2.34
N PRO A 248 7.19 -11.36 -3.64
CA PRO A 248 8.33 -12.10 -4.16
C PRO A 248 9.50 -11.14 -4.45
N LEU A 249 10.61 -11.30 -3.73
CA LEU A 249 11.83 -10.49 -3.87
C LEU A 249 13.00 -11.31 -4.38
N ILE A 250 14.02 -10.62 -4.89
CA ILE A 250 15.32 -11.24 -5.14
C ILE A 250 15.97 -11.55 -3.80
N LYS A 251 16.57 -12.75 -3.67
CA LYS A 251 17.26 -13.17 -2.45
C LYS A 251 18.36 -12.18 -2.09
N ASP A 252 18.33 -11.70 -0.85
CA ASP A 252 19.31 -10.77 -0.27
C ASP A 252 19.43 -9.41 -1.01
N TYR A 253 18.38 -9.02 -1.72
CA TYR A 253 18.24 -7.71 -2.33
C TYR A 253 16.94 -7.05 -1.91
N ASN A 254 17.02 -5.75 -1.59
CA ASN A 254 15.88 -4.96 -1.15
C ASN A 254 15.15 -4.38 -2.36
N GLY A 255 14.41 -5.23 -3.07
CA GLY A 255 13.60 -4.84 -4.23
C GLY A 255 12.86 -5.99 -4.89
N PRO A 256 11.83 -5.68 -5.70
CA PRO A 256 11.02 -6.71 -6.36
C PRO A 256 11.83 -7.63 -7.25
N ALA A 257 11.37 -8.88 -7.35
CA ALA A 257 11.81 -9.77 -8.40
C ALA A 257 11.41 -9.27 -9.80
N CYS A 258 10.27 -8.57 -9.92
CA CYS A 258 9.70 -8.02 -11.16
C CYS A 258 9.43 -9.09 -12.23
N ALA A 259 8.91 -10.26 -11.83
CA ALA A 259 8.51 -11.29 -12.79
C ALA A 259 7.50 -10.76 -13.81
N TYR A 260 6.61 -9.83 -13.42
CA TYR A 260 5.64 -9.19 -14.33
C TYR A 260 6.29 -8.36 -15.45
N VAL A 261 7.52 -7.87 -15.26
CA VAL A 261 8.28 -7.11 -16.26
C VAL A 261 8.97 -8.08 -17.22
N ALA A 262 9.59 -9.12 -16.67
CA ALA A 262 10.38 -10.07 -17.44
C ALA A 262 9.51 -11.13 -18.16
N GLY A 263 8.35 -11.47 -17.60
CA GLY A 263 7.40 -12.46 -18.11
C GLY A 263 6.93 -12.18 -19.53
N PRO A 264 6.50 -10.95 -19.88
CA PRO A 264 6.17 -10.56 -21.25
C PRO A 264 7.29 -10.78 -22.28
N PHE A 265 8.55 -10.84 -21.84
CA PHE A 265 9.72 -11.12 -22.68
C PHE A 265 10.11 -12.62 -22.69
N GLY A 266 9.29 -13.49 -22.09
CA GLY A 266 9.49 -14.93 -22.06
C GLY A 266 10.29 -15.47 -20.87
N ALA A 267 10.64 -14.62 -19.89
CA ALA A 267 11.16 -15.09 -18.61
C ALA A 267 10.05 -15.80 -17.81
N TYR A 268 10.42 -16.64 -16.86
CA TYR A 268 9.43 -17.29 -15.99
C TYR A 268 10.01 -17.67 -14.63
N THR A 269 9.11 -17.84 -13.66
CA THR A 269 9.43 -18.36 -12.33
C THR A 269 9.70 -19.87 -12.43
N ALA A 270 10.88 -20.30 -11.98
CA ALA A 270 11.37 -21.67 -12.09
C ALA A 270 11.86 -22.24 -10.76
N ASN A 271 11.84 -23.57 -10.61
CA ASN A 271 12.37 -24.27 -9.45
C ASN A 271 13.86 -24.63 -9.60
N SER A 272 14.44 -25.40 -8.66
CA SER A 272 15.85 -25.79 -8.68
C SER A 272 16.26 -26.66 -9.89
N GLU A 273 15.30 -27.33 -10.53
CA GLU A 273 15.50 -28.09 -11.76
C GLU A 273 15.42 -27.20 -13.02
N GLY A 274 15.15 -25.90 -12.84
CA GLY A 274 14.95 -24.95 -13.93
C GLY A 274 13.64 -25.12 -14.69
N LYS A 275 12.65 -25.81 -14.09
CA LYS A 275 11.31 -26.04 -14.64
C LYS A 275 10.33 -24.98 -14.15
N ARG A 276 9.44 -24.52 -15.04
CA ARG A 276 8.31 -23.65 -14.70
C ARG A 276 7.29 -24.41 -13.86
N PHE A 277 6.73 -23.76 -12.84
CA PHE A 277 5.68 -24.36 -12.00
C PHE A 277 4.45 -23.47 -11.78
N ILE A 278 4.52 -22.19 -12.15
CA ILE A 278 3.41 -21.23 -12.10
C ILE A 278 2.93 -20.92 -13.53
N GLU A 279 1.61 -20.96 -13.77
CA GLU A 279 1.04 -20.67 -15.09
C GLU A 279 0.95 -19.15 -15.37
N SER A 280 0.47 -18.35 -14.41
CA SER A 280 0.36 -16.90 -14.54
C SER A 280 1.24 -16.17 -13.52
N ASP A 281 2.02 -15.18 -13.99
CA ASP A 281 2.80 -14.29 -13.13
C ASP A 281 1.95 -13.14 -12.54
N TYR A 282 0.61 -13.20 -12.66
CA TYR A 282 -0.26 -12.25 -12.00
C TYR A 282 -0.16 -12.39 -10.49
N TRP A 283 0.20 -11.28 -9.84
CA TRP A 283 0.42 -11.24 -8.42
C TRP A 283 -0.89 -11.39 -7.66
N SER A 284 -1.12 -12.59 -7.17
CA SER A 284 -2.30 -13.00 -6.41
C SER A 284 -1.87 -13.86 -5.21
N GLY A 285 -2.78 -14.00 -4.25
CA GLY A 285 -2.54 -14.88 -3.12
C GLY A 285 -2.38 -16.36 -3.52
N GLN A 286 -3.04 -16.79 -4.59
CA GLN A 286 -2.84 -18.12 -5.16
C GLN A 286 -1.45 -18.30 -5.79
N MET A 287 -0.96 -17.32 -6.56
CA MET A 287 0.43 -17.35 -7.07
C MET A 287 1.42 -17.49 -5.91
N MET A 288 1.20 -16.76 -4.81
CA MET A 288 2.05 -16.87 -3.62
C MET A 288 1.91 -18.22 -2.92
N GLN A 289 0.74 -18.86 -2.95
CA GLN A 289 0.55 -20.23 -2.45
C GLN A 289 1.37 -21.23 -3.25
N GLU A 290 1.39 -21.13 -4.58
CA GLU A 290 2.23 -21.99 -5.43
C GLU A 290 3.72 -21.76 -5.16
N PHE A 291 4.14 -20.51 -5.01
CA PHE A 291 5.51 -20.15 -4.64
C PHE A 291 5.91 -20.80 -3.31
N TYR A 292 5.05 -20.68 -2.29
CA TYR A 292 5.28 -21.29 -0.98
C TYR A 292 5.34 -22.81 -1.06
N ASN A 293 4.39 -23.44 -1.76
CA ASN A 293 4.36 -24.89 -1.94
C ASN A 293 5.64 -25.39 -2.61
N GLU A 294 6.14 -24.71 -3.64
CA GLU A 294 7.37 -25.10 -4.33
C GLU A 294 8.59 -24.97 -3.40
N LEU A 295 8.68 -23.89 -2.60
CA LEU A 295 9.72 -23.73 -1.58
C LEU A 295 9.72 -24.88 -0.54
N GLN A 296 8.54 -25.39 -0.18
CA GLN A 296 8.40 -26.50 0.79
C GLN A 296 8.52 -27.90 0.15
N SER A 297 8.47 -28.01 -1.18
CA SER A 297 8.39 -29.30 -1.88
C SER A 297 9.71 -30.10 -1.94
N GLY A 298 10.83 -29.51 -1.49
CA GLY A 298 12.18 -30.03 -1.71
C GLY A 298 12.76 -29.72 -3.10
N LYS A 299 11.98 -29.08 -3.99
CA LYS A 299 12.43 -28.57 -5.30
C LYS A 299 12.77 -27.07 -5.28
N GLY A 300 12.69 -26.44 -4.11
CA GLY A 300 13.26 -25.12 -3.90
C GLY A 300 14.81 -25.15 -3.98
N PRO A 301 15.50 -24.00 -4.11
CA PRO A 301 14.96 -22.64 -4.16
C PRO A 301 14.15 -22.32 -5.43
N VAL A 302 13.51 -21.15 -5.43
CA VAL A 302 12.78 -20.62 -6.59
C VAL A 302 13.62 -19.51 -7.25
N PHE A 303 13.52 -19.39 -8.57
CA PHE A 303 14.32 -18.47 -9.37
C PHE A 303 13.49 -17.73 -10.41
N LEU A 304 13.94 -16.52 -10.79
CA LEU A 304 13.58 -15.88 -12.05
C LEU A 304 14.55 -16.38 -13.12
N LYS A 305 14.04 -17.09 -14.13
CA LYS A 305 14.84 -17.67 -15.20
C LYS A 305 14.78 -16.82 -16.46
N LEU A 306 15.95 -16.35 -16.90
CA LEU A 306 16.15 -15.51 -18.08
C LEU A 306 17.21 -16.06 -19.05
N ASN A 307 18.04 -17.00 -18.60
CA ASN A 307 19.23 -17.48 -19.31
C ASN A 307 18.94 -18.33 -20.56
N HIS A 308 17.67 -18.66 -20.82
CA HIS A 308 17.23 -19.26 -22.09
C HIS A 308 16.87 -18.23 -23.17
N LEU A 309 16.77 -16.96 -22.81
CA LEU A 309 16.40 -15.89 -23.73
C LEU A 309 17.59 -15.44 -24.58
N HIS A 310 17.30 -14.83 -25.72
CA HIS A 310 18.33 -14.21 -26.56
C HIS A 310 19.05 -13.09 -25.78
N PRO A 311 20.38 -12.93 -25.93
CA PRO A 311 21.15 -11.93 -25.18
C PRO A 311 20.64 -10.50 -25.29
N ASP A 312 20.07 -10.12 -26.44
CA ASP A 312 19.47 -8.79 -26.66
C ASP A 312 18.21 -8.60 -25.82
N THR A 313 17.35 -9.62 -25.73
CA THR A 313 16.14 -9.60 -24.89
C THR A 313 16.51 -9.48 -23.42
N VAL A 314 17.55 -10.21 -22.98
CA VAL A 314 18.07 -10.07 -21.61
C VAL A 314 18.58 -8.65 -21.37
N GLY A 315 19.27 -8.06 -22.34
CA GLY A 315 19.74 -6.67 -22.28
C GLY A 315 18.60 -5.66 -22.13
N GLU A 316 17.48 -5.84 -22.84
CA GLU A 316 16.29 -4.99 -22.69
C GLU A 316 15.69 -5.08 -21.29
N ILE A 317 15.54 -6.32 -20.77
CA ILE A 317 15.05 -6.56 -19.41
C ILE A 317 15.97 -5.91 -18.37
N GLU A 318 17.30 -6.05 -18.51
CA GLU A 318 18.28 -5.40 -17.63
C GLU A 318 18.12 -3.88 -17.63
N GLN A 319 17.96 -3.27 -18.81
CA GLN A 319 17.78 -1.81 -18.92
C GLN A 319 16.55 -1.33 -18.15
N ILE A 320 15.40 -2.02 -18.28
CA ILE A 320 14.17 -1.66 -17.57
C ILE A 320 14.38 -1.81 -16.06
N LEU A 321 14.83 -2.99 -15.62
CA LEU A 321 14.96 -3.35 -14.21
C LEU A 321 16.03 -2.53 -13.48
N HIS A 322 17.13 -2.19 -14.15
CA HIS A 322 18.27 -1.48 -13.54
C HIS A 322 18.16 0.04 -13.66
N LYS A 323 17.27 0.59 -14.49
CA LYS A 323 17.10 2.05 -14.60
C LYS A 323 15.84 2.55 -13.91
N VAL A 324 14.71 1.91 -14.18
CA VAL A 324 13.41 2.45 -13.77
C VAL A 324 12.95 1.83 -12.46
N GLU A 325 12.93 0.50 -12.38
CA GLU A 325 12.43 -0.22 -11.21
C GLU A 325 13.27 0.07 -9.97
N ARG A 326 14.53 -0.37 -9.96
CA ARG A 326 15.47 0.02 -8.91
C ARG A 326 16.91 0.13 -9.42
N PRO A 327 17.48 1.36 -9.49
CA PRO A 327 18.88 1.56 -9.86
C PRO A 327 19.92 0.83 -9.01
N SER A 328 19.56 0.43 -7.79
CA SER A 328 20.44 -0.41 -6.96
C SER A 328 20.55 -1.84 -7.46
N ARG A 329 19.62 -2.35 -8.28
CA ARG A 329 19.60 -3.73 -8.78
C ARG A 329 20.80 -4.04 -9.67
N GLY A 330 21.12 -3.15 -10.61
CA GLY A 330 22.29 -3.31 -11.48
C GLY A 330 23.60 -3.36 -10.69
N ARG A 331 23.78 -2.45 -9.72
CA ARG A 331 24.94 -2.44 -8.82
C ARG A 331 25.02 -3.70 -7.96
N PHE A 332 23.88 -4.20 -7.51
CA PHE A 332 23.80 -5.44 -6.73
C PHE A 332 24.32 -6.65 -7.53
N HIS A 333 23.86 -6.82 -8.77
CA HIS A 333 24.32 -7.94 -9.61
C HIS A 333 25.77 -7.77 -10.05
N GLN A 334 26.20 -6.55 -10.41
CA GLN A 334 27.58 -6.25 -10.74
C GLN A 334 28.54 -6.63 -9.60
N ALA A 335 28.21 -6.24 -8.36
CA ALA A 335 29.04 -6.54 -7.19
C ALA A 335 29.11 -8.04 -6.86
N ARG A 336 28.16 -8.85 -7.35
CA ARG A 336 28.11 -10.30 -7.16
C ARG A 336 28.64 -11.08 -8.37
N GLY A 337 29.00 -10.41 -9.46
CA GLY A 337 29.37 -11.08 -10.70
C GLY A 337 28.22 -11.91 -11.29
N THR A 338 26.97 -11.49 -11.09
CA THR A 338 25.78 -12.20 -11.60
C THR A 338 25.42 -11.71 -12.99
N ASP A 339 25.44 -12.60 -13.99
CA ASP A 339 24.94 -12.35 -15.34
C ASP A 339 23.63 -13.12 -15.60
N TYR A 340 22.58 -12.41 -16.02
CA TYR A 340 21.26 -12.98 -16.31
C TYR A 340 21.28 -13.97 -17.47
N ARG A 341 22.30 -13.90 -18.34
CA ARG A 341 22.51 -14.79 -19.49
C ARG A 341 23.06 -16.16 -19.09
N GLU A 342 23.70 -16.24 -17.92
CA GLU A 342 24.41 -17.44 -17.51
C GLU A 342 23.66 -18.16 -16.38
N VAL A 343 23.14 -17.40 -15.40
CA VAL A 343 22.55 -17.97 -14.18
C VAL A 343 21.09 -17.56 -13.97
N MET A 344 20.35 -18.39 -13.25
CA MET A 344 19.01 -18.05 -12.77
C MET A 344 19.12 -17.16 -11.51
N ILE A 345 18.17 -16.23 -11.33
CA ILE A 345 18.20 -15.26 -10.23
C ILE A 345 17.34 -15.76 -9.07
N GLU A 346 17.97 -16.10 -7.94
CA GLU A 346 17.26 -16.64 -6.77
C GLU A 346 16.24 -15.63 -6.23
N MET A 347 15.03 -16.12 -5.97
CA MET A 347 13.90 -15.39 -5.42
C MET A 347 13.48 -15.98 -4.07
N HIS A 348 12.77 -15.19 -3.27
CA HIS A 348 12.17 -15.65 -2.02
C HIS A 348 10.89 -14.87 -1.71
N ILE A 349 10.05 -15.45 -0.85
CA ILE A 349 8.89 -14.77 -0.25
C ILE A 349 9.39 -13.89 0.90
N SER A 350 9.04 -12.61 0.91
CA SER A 350 9.50 -11.70 1.97
C SER A 350 8.36 -11.24 2.88
N GLU A 351 8.50 -10.06 3.45
CA GLU A 351 7.62 -9.50 4.46
C GLU A 351 6.15 -9.41 4.04
N ILE A 352 5.26 -9.54 5.03
CA ILE A 352 3.85 -9.19 4.90
C ILE A 352 3.65 -7.68 5.07
N GLY A 353 2.59 -7.15 4.47
CA GLY A 353 2.15 -5.78 4.64
C GLY A 353 0.65 -5.60 4.37
N PHE A 354 0.12 -4.42 4.71
CA PHE A 354 -1.19 -4.00 4.22
C PHE A 354 -1.03 -3.15 2.98
N CYS A 355 -1.59 -3.60 1.88
CA CYS A 355 -1.55 -2.87 0.62
C CYS A 355 -2.69 -3.33 -0.28
N SER A 356 -3.80 -2.60 -0.27
CA SER A 356 -4.92 -2.91 -1.15
C SER A 356 -4.57 -2.75 -2.64
N GLY A 357 -3.48 -2.05 -2.99
CA GLY A 357 -3.00 -2.03 -4.37
C GLY A 357 -2.49 -3.39 -4.87
N HIS A 358 -2.15 -4.31 -3.96
CA HIS A 358 -1.58 -5.63 -4.24
C HIS A 358 -2.33 -6.80 -3.55
N SER A 359 -3.30 -6.48 -2.69
CA SER A 359 -4.20 -7.40 -1.99
C SER A 359 -5.57 -6.74 -1.80
N ALA A 360 -6.37 -7.18 -0.82
CA ALA A 360 -7.64 -6.55 -0.44
C ALA A 360 -7.61 -5.84 0.93
N SER A 361 -6.44 -5.70 1.58
CA SER A 361 -6.32 -5.11 2.92
C SER A 361 -6.22 -3.58 2.86
N GLY A 362 -7.21 -2.84 3.34
CA GLY A 362 -7.24 -1.38 3.25
C GLY A 362 -8.21 -0.70 4.21
N VAL A 363 -8.21 0.63 4.26
CA VAL A 363 -9.29 1.45 4.80
C VAL A 363 -10.50 1.30 3.89
N PHE A 364 -11.65 0.90 4.45
CA PHE A 364 -12.88 0.76 3.68
C PHE A 364 -13.27 2.10 3.06
N VAL A 365 -13.55 2.09 1.76
CA VAL A 365 -14.05 3.25 1.03
C VAL A 365 -15.15 2.88 0.06
N ASP A 366 -16.04 3.83 -0.21
CA ASP A 366 -17.01 3.72 -1.30
C ASP A 366 -16.46 4.21 -2.65
N GLU A 367 -17.32 4.29 -3.67
CA GLU A 367 -16.96 4.73 -5.03
C GLU A 367 -16.51 6.19 -5.14
N PHE A 368 -16.70 6.99 -4.09
CA PHE A 368 -16.22 8.36 -3.98
C PHE A 368 -14.97 8.49 -3.09
N ALA A 369 -14.37 7.35 -2.73
CA ALA A 369 -13.24 7.26 -1.82
C ALA A 369 -13.56 7.73 -0.38
N ARG A 370 -14.84 7.81 0.01
CA ARG A 370 -15.27 8.20 1.37
C ARG A 370 -15.09 7.04 2.32
N THR A 371 -14.54 7.32 3.50
CA THR A 371 -14.49 6.34 4.59
C THR A 371 -15.82 6.32 5.37
N THR A 372 -15.94 5.45 6.37
CA THR A 372 -17.08 5.46 7.29
C THR A 372 -17.09 6.66 8.25
N VAL A 373 -16.03 7.46 8.30
CA VAL A 373 -15.96 8.70 9.09
C VAL A 373 -16.37 9.89 8.19
N PRO A 374 -17.42 10.66 8.53
CA PRO A 374 -17.87 11.75 7.69
C PRO A 374 -16.78 12.80 7.42
N GLY A 375 -16.62 13.16 6.15
CA GLY A 375 -15.59 14.12 5.68
C GLY A 375 -14.17 13.56 5.56
N LEU A 376 -13.92 12.32 6.00
CA LEU A 376 -12.65 11.62 5.83
C LEU A 376 -12.67 10.71 4.61
N TYR A 377 -11.62 10.83 3.80
CA TYR A 377 -11.40 10.05 2.57
C TYR A 377 -10.10 9.26 2.68
N ALA A 378 -9.98 8.18 1.91
CA ALA A 378 -8.73 7.45 1.75
C ALA A 378 -8.49 7.10 0.28
N ALA A 379 -7.24 7.23 -0.19
CA ALA A 379 -6.86 6.95 -1.56
C ALA A 379 -5.45 6.35 -1.67
N GLY A 380 -5.14 5.77 -2.83
CA GLY A 380 -3.89 5.02 -3.04
C GLY A 380 -3.94 3.63 -2.41
N ASP A 381 -2.76 3.07 -2.14
CA ASP A 381 -2.58 1.69 -1.65
C ASP A 381 -3.21 1.41 -0.29
N MET A 382 -3.62 2.45 0.44
CA MET A 382 -4.34 2.30 1.71
C MET A 382 -5.85 2.24 1.58
N ALA A 383 -6.42 2.67 0.45
CA ALA A 383 -7.87 2.57 0.24
C ALA A 383 -8.21 1.15 -0.23
N SER A 384 -9.28 0.57 0.31
CA SER A 384 -9.76 -0.78 -0.03
C SER A 384 -10.37 -0.84 -1.45
N VAL A 385 -9.52 -0.64 -2.46
CA VAL A 385 -9.82 -0.79 -3.88
C VAL A 385 -8.80 -1.80 -4.44
N PRO A 386 -9.13 -3.10 -4.41
CA PRO A 386 -8.17 -4.17 -4.59
C PRO A 386 -7.49 -4.12 -5.97
N HIS A 387 -6.20 -4.47 -6.00
CA HIS A 387 -5.40 -4.62 -7.21
C HIS A 387 -5.44 -3.40 -8.13
N ASN A 388 -5.51 -2.18 -7.61
CA ASN A 388 -5.57 -0.98 -8.46
C ASN A 388 -4.18 -0.43 -8.84
N TYR A 389 -3.12 -0.86 -8.14
CA TYR A 389 -1.71 -0.47 -8.34
C TYR A 389 -1.52 1.06 -8.48
N MET A 390 -0.43 1.48 -9.13
CA MET A 390 -0.10 2.90 -9.34
C MET A 390 -1.24 3.70 -9.99
N LEU A 391 -1.84 3.18 -11.06
CA LEU A 391 -2.87 3.91 -11.80
C LEU A 391 -4.12 4.12 -10.92
N GLY A 392 -4.42 3.14 -10.07
CA GLY A 392 -5.40 3.22 -9.00
C GLY A 392 -5.13 4.35 -8.05
N ALA A 393 -3.88 4.51 -7.61
CA ALA A 393 -3.51 5.62 -6.73
C ALA A 393 -3.77 6.99 -7.38
N PHE A 394 -3.44 7.19 -8.66
CA PHE A 394 -3.79 8.42 -9.36
C PHE A 394 -5.31 8.63 -9.45
N THR A 395 -6.02 7.61 -9.91
CA THR A 395 -7.45 7.69 -10.23
C THR A 395 -8.29 7.87 -8.97
N ASN A 396 -8.05 7.08 -7.93
CA ASN A 396 -8.73 7.20 -6.64
C ASN A 396 -8.33 8.48 -5.91
N GLY A 397 -7.08 8.94 -6.07
CA GLY A 397 -6.67 10.27 -5.61
C GLY A 397 -7.49 11.37 -6.28
N ALA A 398 -7.67 11.31 -7.60
CA ALA A 398 -8.48 12.27 -8.34
C ALA A 398 -9.95 12.26 -7.91
N ILE A 399 -10.56 11.07 -7.80
CA ILE A 399 -11.93 10.89 -7.31
C ILE A 399 -12.10 11.51 -5.91
N ALA A 400 -11.19 11.18 -4.98
CA ALA A 400 -11.23 11.72 -3.62
C ALA A 400 -11.09 13.25 -3.61
N GLY A 401 -10.15 13.80 -4.40
CA GLY A 401 -9.93 15.24 -4.48
C GLY A 401 -11.13 16.01 -5.01
N GLU A 402 -11.76 15.54 -6.08
CA GLU A 402 -12.95 16.16 -6.66
C GLU A 402 -14.14 16.12 -5.70
N HIS A 403 -14.39 14.97 -5.08
CA HIS A 403 -15.53 14.81 -4.18
C HIS A 403 -15.33 15.59 -2.86
N ALA A 404 -14.14 15.50 -2.26
CA ALA A 404 -13.81 16.24 -1.04
C ALA A 404 -13.90 17.75 -1.26
N ALA A 405 -13.45 18.27 -2.41
CA ALA A 405 -13.60 19.68 -2.76
C ALA A 405 -15.07 20.13 -2.90
N GLY A 406 -15.92 19.28 -3.49
CA GLY A 406 -17.36 19.53 -3.56
C GLY A 406 -17.97 19.68 -2.15
N VAL A 407 -17.72 18.69 -1.29
CA VAL A 407 -18.23 18.69 0.09
C VAL A 407 -17.67 19.86 0.91
N ALA A 408 -16.37 20.18 0.79
CA ALA A 408 -15.75 21.28 1.51
C ALA A 408 -16.32 22.67 1.13
N GLY A 409 -16.91 22.80 -0.06
CA GLY A 409 -17.61 24.01 -0.48
C GLY A 409 -18.98 24.20 0.18
N GLU A 410 -19.56 23.14 0.75
CA GLU A 410 -20.94 23.12 1.26
C GLU A 410 -21.02 23.07 2.79
N ILE A 411 -19.88 22.85 3.47
CA ILE A 411 -19.85 22.71 4.92
C ILE A 411 -18.97 23.77 5.59
N ASP A 412 -19.33 24.09 6.83
CA ASP A 412 -18.50 24.92 7.71
C ASP A 412 -17.35 24.11 8.30
N LEU A 413 -16.34 24.83 8.80
CA LEU A 413 -15.19 24.23 9.49
C LEU A 413 -15.66 23.54 10.79
N PRO A 414 -15.43 22.24 10.95
CA PRO A 414 -15.85 21.53 12.15
C PRO A 414 -15.09 22.00 13.41
N GLU A 415 -15.80 22.07 14.53
CA GLU A 415 -15.20 22.31 15.84
C GLU A 415 -14.77 20.97 16.48
N PHE A 416 -13.61 20.99 17.13
CA PHE A 416 -13.08 19.85 17.89
C PHE A 416 -12.67 20.32 19.29
N ASP A 417 -12.52 19.36 20.21
CA ASP A 417 -12.06 19.63 21.56
C ASP A 417 -10.55 19.89 21.60
N SER A 418 -10.13 21.06 22.06
CA SER A 418 -8.72 21.44 22.15
C SER A 418 -7.92 20.56 23.11
N GLU A 419 -8.58 19.86 24.05
CA GLU A 419 -7.93 18.87 24.91
C GLU A 419 -7.29 17.72 24.09
N LEU A 420 -7.86 17.37 22.93
CA LEU A 420 -7.28 16.36 22.03
C LEU A 420 -5.86 16.73 21.57
N VAL A 421 -5.59 18.02 21.37
CA VAL A 421 -4.26 18.52 20.97
C VAL A 421 -3.28 18.37 22.13
N SER A 422 -3.71 18.73 23.33
CA SER A 422 -2.90 18.61 24.55
C SER A 422 -2.52 17.16 24.86
N LEU A 423 -3.49 16.24 24.78
CA LEU A 423 -3.30 14.79 24.98
C LEU A 423 -2.35 14.20 23.94
N GLU A 424 -2.53 14.54 22.67
CA GLU A 424 -1.66 14.05 21.61
C GLU A 424 -0.24 14.60 21.75
N ARG A 425 -0.05 15.88 22.13
CA ARG A 425 1.28 16.44 22.42
C ARG A 425 1.95 15.70 23.57
N GLN A 426 1.21 15.39 24.64
CA GLN A 426 1.73 14.61 25.76
C GLN A 426 2.17 13.22 25.31
N ARG A 427 1.34 12.51 24.52
CA ARG A 427 1.66 11.19 23.98
C ARG A 427 2.89 11.22 23.09
N VAL A 428 2.95 12.16 22.14
CA VAL A 428 4.05 12.29 21.19
C VAL A 428 5.36 12.60 21.93
N LEU A 429 5.36 13.53 22.89
CA LEU A 429 6.57 13.92 23.61
C LEU A 429 6.94 12.99 24.77
N ALA A 430 6.11 12.01 25.13
CA ALA A 430 6.41 11.11 26.26
C ALA A 430 7.80 10.43 26.17
N PRO A 431 8.25 9.91 25.01
CA PRO A 431 9.57 9.29 24.88
C PRO A 431 10.75 10.26 25.06
N THR A 432 10.55 11.57 24.90
CA THR A 432 11.63 12.57 25.03
C THR A 432 11.89 12.97 26.48
N ARG A 433 11.05 12.52 27.42
CA ARG A 433 11.12 12.86 28.85
C ARG A 433 11.84 11.81 29.69
N ARG A 434 12.51 10.86 29.03
CA ARG A 434 13.20 9.74 29.67
C ARG A 434 14.69 9.87 29.38
N ASP A 435 15.51 9.63 30.40
CA ASP A 435 16.97 9.74 30.27
C ASP A 435 17.59 8.47 29.68
N ASP A 436 16.98 7.31 29.96
CA ASP A 436 17.44 6.01 29.48
C ASP A 436 16.25 5.10 29.11
N GLY A 437 16.51 4.12 28.25
CA GLY A 437 15.49 3.22 27.75
C GLY A 437 15.83 2.56 26.41
N ILE A 438 14.80 1.98 25.79
CA ILE A 438 14.91 1.25 24.53
C ILE A 438 14.85 2.25 23.37
N PRO A 439 15.84 2.27 22.46
CA PRO A 439 15.80 3.14 21.30
C PRO A 439 14.83 2.62 20.23
N PRO A 440 14.26 3.49 19.36
CA PRO A 440 13.20 3.11 18.43
C PRO A 440 13.58 1.98 17.46
N ASN A 441 14.84 1.93 17.01
CA ASN A 441 15.29 0.89 16.08
C ASN A 441 15.28 -0.52 16.69
N GLN A 442 15.60 -0.66 17.99
CA GLN A 442 15.57 -1.94 18.68
C GLN A 442 14.13 -2.41 18.87
N LEU A 443 13.24 -1.48 19.24
CA LEU A 443 11.82 -1.77 19.41
C LEU A 443 11.17 -2.13 18.06
N GLU A 444 11.44 -1.37 16.99
CA GLU A 444 10.96 -1.68 15.64
C GLU A 444 11.43 -3.07 15.18
N TYR A 445 12.71 -3.39 15.38
CA TYR A 445 13.25 -4.71 15.06
C TYR A 445 12.53 -5.82 15.84
N LYS A 446 12.36 -5.66 17.16
CA LYS A 446 11.64 -6.63 18.00
C LYS A 446 10.21 -6.84 17.50
N THR A 447 9.45 -5.76 17.26
CA THR A 447 8.08 -5.82 16.74
C THR A 447 8.01 -6.60 15.43
N ARG A 448 8.82 -6.22 14.44
CA ARG A 448 8.73 -6.79 13.09
C ARG A 448 9.26 -8.22 13.02
N ARG A 449 10.21 -8.58 13.89
CA ARG A 449 10.62 -9.98 14.09
C ARG A 449 9.47 -10.82 14.64
N LEU A 450 8.72 -10.32 15.62
CA LEU A 450 7.52 -11.02 16.14
C LEU A 450 6.44 -11.15 15.07
N VAL A 451 6.23 -10.13 14.23
CA VAL A 451 5.33 -10.22 13.08
C VAL A 451 5.74 -11.38 12.16
N ASN A 452 7.03 -11.50 11.84
CA ASN A 452 7.53 -12.60 11.02
C ASN A 452 7.31 -13.98 11.66
N ASP A 453 7.60 -14.11 12.96
CA ASP A 453 7.51 -15.40 13.66
C ASP A 453 6.06 -15.89 13.84
N TYR A 454 5.14 -14.96 14.09
CA TYR A 454 3.80 -15.29 14.60
C TYR A 454 2.65 -14.94 13.66
N LEU A 455 2.80 -13.93 12.79
CA LEU A 455 1.71 -13.45 11.95
C LEU A 455 1.84 -13.87 10.48
N GLN A 456 3.04 -14.19 9.99
CA GLN A 456 3.21 -14.62 8.60
C GLN A 456 2.44 -15.92 8.29
N PRO A 457 1.82 -16.01 7.11
CA PRO A 457 1.18 -17.24 6.66
C PRO A 457 2.22 -18.34 6.33
N PRO A 458 1.88 -19.63 6.48
CA PRO A 458 0.58 -20.14 6.91
C PRO A 458 0.24 -19.78 8.37
N LYS A 459 -1.00 -19.30 8.55
CA LYS A 459 -1.50 -18.71 9.79
C LYS A 459 -1.95 -19.81 10.73
N VAL A 460 -1.55 -19.73 11.99
CA VAL A 460 -1.84 -20.73 13.02
C VAL A 460 -2.40 -20.02 14.25
N THR A 461 -3.60 -20.39 14.72
CA THR A 461 -4.23 -19.75 15.90
C THR A 461 -3.29 -19.64 17.09
N ALA A 462 -2.67 -20.75 17.49
CA ALA A 462 -1.79 -20.76 18.67
C ALA A 462 -0.60 -19.80 18.52
N LYS A 463 0.00 -19.71 17.31
CA LYS A 463 1.07 -18.75 17.05
C LYS A 463 0.57 -17.31 17.13
N MET A 464 -0.59 -17.01 16.53
CA MET A 464 -1.13 -15.66 16.53
C MET A 464 -1.56 -15.19 17.92
N GLN A 465 -2.14 -16.06 18.75
CA GLN A 465 -2.47 -15.75 20.14
C GLN A 465 -1.21 -15.47 20.97
N ILE A 466 -0.14 -16.26 20.80
CA ILE A 466 1.17 -15.95 21.40
C ILE A 466 1.69 -14.61 20.85
N GLY A 467 1.57 -14.38 19.54
CA GLY A 467 1.91 -13.13 18.88
C GLY A 467 1.23 -11.92 19.52
N GLN A 468 -0.10 -11.97 19.73
CA GLN A 468 -0.86 -10.91 20.41
C GLN A 468 -0.34 -10.65 21.83
N ALA A 469 -0.06 -11.69 22.62
CA ALA A 469 0.50 -11.52 23.96
C ALA A 469 1.89 -10.86 23.91
N ARG A 470 2.76 -11.27 22.98
CA ARG A 470 4.10 -10.67 22.81
C ARG A 470 4.05 -9.24 22.28
N LEU A 471 3.11 -8.92 21.40
CA LEU A 471 2.91 -7.55 20.91
C LEU A 471 2.38 -6.65 22.03
N ALA A 472 1.53 -7.16 22.92
CA ALA A 472 1.11 -6.44 24.13
C ALA A 472 2.30 -6.13 25.06
N GLU A 473 3.21 -7.08 25.30
CA GLU A 473 4.46 -6.83 26.04
C GLU A 473 5.30 -5.72 25.37
N VAL A 474 5.42 -5.75 24.04
CA VAL A 474 6.11 -4.70 23.27
C VAL A 474 5.39 -3.35 23.37
N ARG A 475 4.06 -3.33 23.50
CA ARG A 475 3.29 -2.11 23.74
C ARG A 475 3.59 -1.51 25.11
N GLU A 476 3.74 -2.34 26.14
CA GLU A 476 4.19 -1.88 27.45
C GLU A 476 5.62 -1.30 27.39
N ASP A 477 6.54 -1.97 26.68
CA ASP A 477 7.90 -1.47 26.42
C ASP A 477 7.86 -0.11 25.70
N LEU A 478 6.99 0.03 24.68
CA LEU A 478 6.78 1.28 23.95
C LEU A 478 6.32 2.41 24.87
N GLU A 479 5.35 2.12 25.74
CA GLU A 479 4.74 3.09 26.62
C GLU A 479 5.62 3.48 27.80
N ARG A 480 6.46 2.57 28.32
CA ARG A 480 7.21 2.78 29.57
C ARG A 480 8.70 3.00 29.38
N ALA A 481 9.29 2.36 28.38
CA ALA A 481 10.74 2.27 28.22
C ALA A 481 11.28 2.90 26.93
N LEU A 482 10.45 3.21 25.93
CA LEU A 482 10.93 3.83 24.71
C LEU A 482 11.49 5.24 24.96
N VAL A 483 12.69 5.51 24.45
CA VAL A 483 13.35 6.82 24.55
C VAL A 483 13.58 7.43 23.17
N ALA A 484 13.45 8.74 23.05
CA ALA A 484 13.78 9.49 21.85
C ALA A 484 14.63 10.72 22.20
N ARG A 485 15.86 10.75 21.69
CA ARG A 485 16.88 11.75 22.06
C ARG A 485 16.90 12.98 21.16
N ASN A 486 16.26 12.91 19.99
CA ASN A 486 16.22 13.98 19.01
C ASN A 486 14.96 13.87 18.13
N PRO A 487 14.63 14.90 17.33
CA PRO A 487 13.43 14.87 16.47
C PRO A 487 13.37 13.71 15.47
N HIS A 488 14.52 13.19 15.02
CA HIS A 488 14.55 12.03 14.14
C HIS A 488 14.12 10.76 14.87
N GLU A 489 14.69 10.51 16.06
CA GLU A 489 14.27 9.40 16.92
C GLU A 489 12.81 9.55 17.38
N LEU A 490 12.34 10.78 17.62
CA LEU A 490 10.94 11.05 17.91
C LEU A 490 10.05 10.58 16.76
N MET A 491 10.34 10.97 15.52
CA MET A 491 9.62 10.47 14.35
C MET A 491 9.66 8.94 14.25
N ARG A 492 10.83 8.31 14.48
CA ARG A 492 10.94 6.85 14.47
C ARG A 492 10.09 6.19 15.56
N SER A 493 10.02 6.76 16.76
CA SER A 493 9.19 6.27 17.85
C SER A 493 7.70 6.21 17.46
N LEU A 494 7.22 7.21 16.72
CA LEU A 494 5.83 7.29 16.24
C LEU A 494 5.55 6.27 15.13
N GLU A 495 6.53 6.00 14.28
CA GLU A 495 6.43 4.94 13.27
C GLU A 495 6.38 3.55 13.91
N VAL A 496 7.15 3.30 14.98
CA VAL A 496 7.05 2.02 15.73
C VAL A 496 5.66 1.84 16.32
N SER A 497 5.07 2.90 16.88
CA SER A 497 3.68 2.87 17.37
C SER A 497 2.70 2.50 16.26
N SER A 498 2.87 3.06 15.06
CA SER A 498 2.00 2.79 13.90
C SER A 498 2.13 1.34 13.40
N ILE A 499 3.36 0.83 13.36
CA ILE A 499 3.67 -0.56 12.99
C ILE A 499 3.03 -1.52 14.01
N LEU A 500 3.10 -1.20 15.31
CA LEU A 500 2.51 -2.02 16.37
C LEU A 500 0.98 -2.05 16.30
N ASP A 501 0.33 -0.91 16.03
CA ASP A 501 -1.11 -0.89 15.79
C ASP A 501 -1.49 -1.74 14.57
N CYS A 502 -0.71 -1.67 13.48
CA CYS A 502 -0.94 -2.51 12.30
C CYS A 502 -0.75 -4.00 12.60
N ALA A 503 0.23 -4.36 13.44
CA ALA A 503 0.46 -5.75 13.86
C ALA A 503 -0.72 -6.29 14.69
N ASP A 504 -1.24 -5.49 15.63
CA ASP A 504 -2.42 -5.87 16.42
C ASP A 504 -3.66 -6.05 15.53
N MET A 505 -3.87 -5.13 14.58
CA MET A 505 -4.96 -5.23 13.61
C MET A 505 -4.82 -6.48 12.72
N ALA A 506 -3.60 -6.79 12.27
CA ALA A 506 -3.31 -7.97 11.44
C ALA A 506 -3.65 -9.27 12.18
N ALA A 507 -3.24 -9.37 13.45
CA ALA A 507 -3.50 -10.51 14.30
C ALA A 507 -5.00 -10.66 14.58
N GLN A 508 -5.67 -9.58 14.97
CA GLN A 508 -7.11 -9.58 15.27
C GLN A 508 -7.95 -9.98 14.06
N ALA A 509 -7.73 -9.35 12.91
CA ALA A 509 -8.47 -9.66 11.68
C ALA A 509 -8.22 -11.11 11.25
N SER A 510 -6.97 -11.57 11.35
CA SER A 510 -6.62 -12.94 10.99
C SER A 510 -7.25 -13.98 11.90
N LEU A 511 -7.34 -13.72 13.21
CA LEU A 511 -7.97 -14.62 14.18
C LEU A 511 -9.51 -14.64 14.04
N TYR A 512 -10.10 -13.51 13.66
CA TYR A 512 -11.54 -13.38 13.50
C TYR A 512 -12.08 -14.25 12.36
N ARG A 513 -11.46 -14.23 11.18
CA ARG A 513 -11.84 -15.10 10.05
C ARG A 513 -11.35 -16.53 10.29
N THR A 514 -12.27 -17.48 10.31
CA THR A 514 -12.00 -18.90 10.60
C THR A 514 -12.28 -19.77 9.36
N GLU A 515 -11.60 -19.45 8.26
CA GLU A 515 -11.57 -20.21 7.00
C GLU A 515 -10.22 -19.95 6.31
N SER A 516 -9.98 -20.56 5.15
CA SER A 516 -8.87 -20.19 4.27
C SER A 516 -9.38 -19.64 2.94
N ARG A 517 -8.82 -18.50 2.51
CA ARG A 517 -9.19 -17.80 1.26
C ARG A 517 -8.00 -16.97 0.74
N TRP A 518 -8.03 -16.60 -0.53
CA TRP A 518 -7.01 -15.79 -1.19
C TRP A 518 -5.63 -16.46 -1.15
N GLY A 519 -5.57 -17.78 -1.33
CA GLY A 519 -4.34 -18.56 -1.28
C GLY A 519 -3.50 -18.26 -0.03
N LEU A 520 -2.22 -17.91 -0.21
CA LEU A 520 -1.30 -17.67 0.91
C LEU A 520 -1.65 -16.42 1.72
N TYR A 521 -2.38 -15.46 1.16
CA TYR A 521 -2.71 -14.20 1.85
C TYR A 521 -3.52 -14.45 3.14
N HIS A 522 -4.43 -15.43 3.10
CA HIS A 522 -5.15 -15.92 4.27
C HIS A 522 -5.27 -17.45 4.27
N ASN A 523 -4.12 -18.13 4.30
CA ASN A 523 -4.05 -19.57 4.55
C ASN A 523 -4.04 -19.84 6.06
N ARG A 524 -5.14 -20.33 6.62
CA ARG A 524 -5.32 -20.76 8.02
C ARG A 524 -5.20 -22.28 8.10
N VAL A 525 -4.10 -22.79 8.66
CA VAL A 525 -3.85 -24.24 8.67
C VAL A 525 -4.84 -25.04 9.53
N ASP A 526 -5.43 -24.36 10.52
CA ASP A 526 -6.44 -24.92 11.42
C ASP A 526 -7.88 -24.79 10.88
N TYR A 527 -8.07 -24.01 9.80
CA TYR A 527 -9.31 -23.88 9.04
C TYR A 527 -8.98 -23.87 7.54
N PRO A 528 -8.53 -25.02 6.98
CA PRO A 528 -7.89 -25.06 5.66
C PRO A 528 -8.86 -24.87 4.49
N ASP A 529 -10.16 -25.04 4.73
CA ASP A 529 -11.19 -24.98 3.69
C ASP A 529 -11.82 -23.59 3.59
N LYS A 530 -12.31 -23.27 2.39
CA LYS A 530 -13.15 -22.10 2.10
C LYS A 530 -14.57 -22.35 2.63
N ASP A 531 -15.14 -21.38 3.33
CA ASP A 531 -16.46 -21.45 3.96
C ASP A 531 -17.35 -20.29 3.48
N ASP A 532 -17.97 -20.46 2.31
CA ASP A 532 -18.82 -19.42 1.73
C ASP A 532 -20.10 -19.18 2.54
N ASP A 533 -20.59 -20.17 3.29
CA ASP A 533 -21.82 -20.04 4.09
C ASP A 533 -21.66 -19.01 5.22
N ASN A 534 -20.48 -18.96 5.84
CA ASN A 534 -20.21 -18.05 6.95
C ASN A 534 -19.33 -16.86 6.56
N TRP A 535 -18.45 -17.01 5.57
CA TRP A 535 -17.34 -16.08 5.33
C TRP A 535 -17.30 -15.48 3.93
N PHE A 536 -18.32 -15.69 3.11
CA PHE A 536 -18.53 -14.93 1.86
C PHE A 536 -19.01 -13.49 2.16
N CYS A 537 -18.15 -12.72 2.82
CA CYS A 537 -18.41 -11.38 3.32
C CYS A 537 -17.10 -10.60 3.50
N HIS A 538 -17.18 -9.27 3.51
CA HIS A 538 -16.07 -8.44 4.00
C HIS A 538 -15.92 -8.60 5.52
N THR A 539 -14.69 -8.55 6.00
CA THR A 539 -14.40 -8.31 7.42
C THR A 539 -14.11 -6.84 7.60
N LEU A 540 -14.85 -6.14 8.46
CA LEU A 540 -14.55 -4.77 8.86
C LEU A 540 -13.95 -4.76 10.25
N LEU A 541 -12.82 -4.08 10.42
CA LEU A 541 -12.16 -3.84 11.70
C LEU A 541 -12.20 -2.33 11.99
N ARG A 542 -12.63 -1.95 13.20
CA ARG A 542 -12.68 -0.54 13.62
C ARG A 542 -12.44 -0.39 15.12
N LYS A 543 -12.19 0.84 15.54
CA LYS A 543 -12.10 1.19 16.97
C LYS A 543 -13.45 1.68 17.46
N VAL A 544 -13.99 1.03 18.49
CA VAL A 544 -15.25 1.42 19.16
C VAL A 544 -14.99 1.44 20.66
N ASP A 545 -15.29 2.56 21.32
CA ASP A 545 -15.10 2.76 22.77
C ASP A 545 -13.70 2.35 23.26
N GLY A 546 -12.67 2.71 22.49
CA GLY A 546 -11.28 2.41 22.83
C GLY A 546 -10.81 1.00 22.43
N ARG A 547 -11.70 0.12 21.97
CA ARG A 547 -11.41 -1.30 21.71
C ARG A 547 -11.44 -1.62 20.22
N MET A 548 -10.68 -2.63 19.83
CA MET A 548 -10.68 -3.18 18.48
C MET A 548 -11.88 -4.12 18.32
N VAL A 549 -12.71 -3.88 17.31
CA VAL A 549 -13.90 -4.69 17.02
C VAL A 549 -13.85 -5.12 15.57
N SER A 550 -14.15 -6.40 15.33
CA SER A 550 -14.31 -6.98 13.99
C SER A 550 -15.77 -7.36 13.77
N GLU A 551 -16.30 -7.08 12.58
CA GLU A 551 -17.66 -7.42 12.18
C GLU A 551 -17.70 -7.92 10.74
N LYS A 552 -18.75 -8.67 10.40
CA LYS A 552 -19.01 -9.11 9.03
C LYS A 552 -19.84 -8.03 8.32
N ARG A 553 -19.49 -7.74 7.07
CA ARG A 553 -20.30 -6.93 6.16
C ARG A 553 -20.62 -7.73 4.91
N ALA A 554 -21.90 -7.84 4.58
CA ALA A 554 -22.35 -8.48 3.35
C ALA A 554 -21.72 -7.78 2.13
N ILE A 555 -21.42 -8.58 1.10
CA ILE A 555 -20.97 -8.06 -0.19
C ILE A 555 -22.17 -7.37 -0.86
N GLU A 556 -21.95 -6.18 -1.38
CA GLU A 556 -22.97 -5.46 -2.15
C GLU A 556 -23.30 -6.25 -3.43
N PRO A 557 -24.54 -6.18 -3.95
CA PRO A 557 -24.87 -6.81 -5.22
C PRO A 557 -23.90 -6.39 -6.33
N TYR A 558 -23.35 -7.36 -7.05
CA TYR A 558 -22.41 -7.08 -8.12
C TYR A 558 -23.03 -6.22 -9.22
N ILE A 559 -22.36 -5.14 -9.57
CA ILE A 559 -22.67 -4.28 -10.71
C ILE A 559 -22.43 -5.04 -12.02
N VAL A 560 -21.37 -5.84 -12.05
CA VAL A 560 -20.96 -6.72 -13.15
C VAL A 560 -21.11 -8.17 -12.68
N PRO A 561 -22.06 -8.94 -13.24
CA PRO A 561 -22.30 -10.32 -12.82
C PRO A 561 -21.10 -11.22 -13.10
N ILE A 562 -20.91 -12.23 -12.25
CA ILE A 562 -19.87 -13.26 -12.37
C ILE A 562 -20.57 -14.60 -12.57
N GLU A 563 -20.41 -15.22 -13.75
CA GLU A 563 -20.99 -16.53 -14.05
C GLU A 563 -20.38 -17.60 -13.15
N HIS A 564 -21.14 -18.65 -12.86
CA HIS A 564 -20.72 -19.67 -11.89
C HIS A 564 -19.42 -20.40 -12.29
N GLU A 565 -19.26 -20.69 -13.59
CA GLU A 565 -18.09 -21.39 -14.14
C GLU A 565 -16.79 -20.56 -14.05
N GLU A 566 -16.91 -19.23 -13.99
CA GLU A 566 -15.76 -18.32 -14.02
C GLU A 566 -15.19 -18.05 -12.62
N ARG A 567 -15.97 -18.34 -11.56
CA ARG A 567 -15.55 -18.10 -10.16
C ARG A 567 -14.32 -18.90 -9.74
N THR A 568 -14.05 -20.02 -10.41
CA THR A 568 -12.93 -20.93 -10.08
C THR A 568 -11.71 -20.76 -10.99
N ALA A 569 -11.66 -19.72 -11.83
CA ALA A 569 -10.58 -19.56 -12.83
C ALA A 569 -9.18 -19.54 -12.20
N TYR A 570 -9.02 -18.91 -11.02
CA TYR A 570 -7.74 -18.86 -10.31
C TYR A 570 -7.39 -20.15 -9.54
N GLU A 571 -8.34 -21.05 -9.29
CA GLU A 571 -8.07 -22.32 -8.58
C GLU A 571 -7.20 -23.28 -9.42
N ARG A 572 -6.91 -22.95 -10.69
CA ARG A 572 -6.14 -23.78 -11.64
C ARG A 572 -4.81 -23.16 -12.07
N LEU A 573 -4.22 -22.26 -11.27
CA LEU A 573 -2.96 -21.56 -11.64
C LEU A 573 -1.69 -22.43 -11.66
N ARG A 574 -1.74 -23.65 -11.13
CA ARG A 574 -0.60 -24.58 -11.18
C ARG A 574 -0.56 -25.26 -12.53
N VAL A 575 0.61 -25.26 -13.17
CA VAL A 575 0.80 -26.04 -14.41
C VAL A 575 0.46 -27.50 -14.11
N SER A 576 -0.65 -27.98 -14.68
CA SER A 576 -1.00 -29.39 -14.55
C SER A 576 0.01 -30.20 -15.35
N ASN A 577 0.84 -30.98 -14.66
CA ASN A 577 1.61 -32.03 -15.32
C ASN A 577 0.65 -33.14 -15.74
N GLN A 578 -0.13 -32.92 -16.81
CA GLN A 578 -0.62 -34.04 -17.60
C GLN A 578 0.56 -34.52 -18.46
N ALA A 579 1.16 -35.59 -17.96
CA ALA A 579 2.08 -36.55 -18.61
C ALA A 579 3.19 -35.98 -19.51
#